data_AF-A0A8T7DE11-F1
#
_entry.id   AF-A0A8T7DE11-F1
#
_cell.length_a   1.000
_cell.length_b   1.000
_cell.length_c   1.000
_cell.angle_alpha   90.00
_cell.angle_beta   90.00
_cell.angle_gamma   90.00
#
_symmetry.space_group_name_H-M   'P 1'
#
loop_
_entity.id
_entity.type
_entity.pdbx_description
1 polymer ?
#
loop_
_entity_poly.entity_id
_entity_poly.type
_entity_poly.pdbx_seq_one_letter_code
_entity_poly.pdbx_strand_id
1 'polypeptide(L)'
;GVQSLLDYNVTLIGDIKDDNPEMSIKVVVPVTSLCPCSKSISEYGAHNQRSHVTVTVTTSDFVWIEEIIDLVEKEASCQLYGLLKRPDEKYVTEHAYDNPKFVEDMVRDVAGRLNDDKRIIGYTVESENFESIHNHSAYALIEKTAD
;
A
#
# COMPACT_ATOMS: atom_id res chain seq x y z
N GLY A 1 -7.36 -19.80 -7.61
CA GLY A 1 -8.13 -19.86 -6.36
C GLY A 1 -9.59 -19.58 -6.63
N VAL A 2 -10.38 -19.41 -5.57
CA VAL A 2 -11.78 -18.94 -5.68
C VAL A 2 -11.78 -17.42 -5.86
N GLN A 3 -12.65 -16.90 -6.73
CA GLN A 3 -12.76 -15.46 -6.95
C GLN A 3 -13.65 -14.80 -5.90
N SER A 4 -13.26 -13.60 -5.48
CA SER A 4 -14.03 -12.73 -4.57
C SER A 4 -13.78 -11.27 -4.91
N LEU A 5 -14.73 -10.40 -4.58
CA LEU A 5 -14.55 -8.96 -4.67
C LEU A 5 -13.73 -8.45 -3.48
N LEU A 6 -13.01 -7.35 -3.69
CA LEU A 6 -12.38 -6.54 -2.67
C LEU A 6 -12.62 -5.07 -3.02
N ASP A 7 -12.97 -4.27 -2.02
CA ASP A 7 -13.26 -2.85 -2.16
C ASP A 7 -12.02 -1.99 -1.88
N TYR A 8 -11.89 -0.91 -2.65
CA TYR A 8 -10.86 0.11 -2.50
C TYR A 8 -11.52 1.49 -2.50
N ASN A 9 -11.01 2.41 -1.69
CA ASN A 9 -11.50 3.78 -1.70
C ASN A 9 -10.67 4.61 -2.69
N VAL A 10 -11.34 5.16 -3.70
CA VAL A 10 -10.71 5.94 -4.77
C VAL A 10 -11.29 7.34 -4.79
N THR A 11 -10.44 8.34 -4.95
CA THR A 11 -10.83 9.73 -5.16
C THR A 11 -10.10 10.26 -6.40
N LEU A 12 -10.86 10.85 -7.31
CA LEU A 12 -10.37 11.54 -8.49
C LEU A 12 -10.40 13.05 -8.20
N ILE A 13 -9.27 13.73 -8.38
CA ILE A 13 -9.08 15.13 -8.02
C ILE A 13 -8.64 15.88 -9.28
N GLY A 14 -9.41 16.89 -9.68
CA GLY A 14 -9.08 17.74 -10.81
C GLY A 14 -8.90 19.18 -10.36
N ASP A 15 -7.77 19.77 -10.73
CA ASP A 15 -7.39 21.15 -10.42
C ASP A 15 -7.07 21.91 -11.72
N ILE A 16 -7.22 23.24 -11.71
CA ILE A 16 -6.77 24.11 -12.81
C ILE A 16 -5.86 25.19 -12.22
N LYS A 17 -4.60 25.22 -12.66
CA LYS A 17 -3.59 26.21 -12.27
C LYS A 17 -3.12 26.97 -13.50
N ASP A 18 -3.28 28.29 -13.53
CA ASP A 18 -2.89 29.14 -14.67
C ASP A 18 -3.39 28.62 -16.03
N ASP A 19 -4.68 28.26 -16.10
CA ASP A 19 -5.36 27.64 -17.25
C ASP A 19 -4.85 26.23 -17.66
N ASN A 20 -3.93 25.64 -16.90
CA ASN A 20 -3.47 24.27 -17.10
C ASN A 20 -4.22 23.30 -16.18
N PRO A 21 -4.94 22.29 -16.74
CA PRO A 21 -5.58 21.26 -15.94
C PRO A 21 -4.53 20.28 -15.37
N GLU A 22 -4.70 19.92 -14.11
CA GLU A 22 -3.91 18.92 -13.40
C GLU A 22 -4.86 17.85 -12.86
N MET A 23 -4.47 16.58 -12.98
CA MET A 23 -5.24 15.45 -12.47
C MET A 23 -4.42 14.72 -11.41
N SER A 24 -5.06 14.45 -10.28
CA SER A 24 -4.53 13.58 -9.25
C SER A 24 -5.49 12.44 -8.93
N ILE A 25 -4.92 11.27 -8.64
CA ILE A 25 -5.66 10.06 -8.27
C ILE A 25 -5.21 9.67 -6.87
N LYS A 26 -6.16 9.58 -5.94
CA LYS A 26 -5.93 9.07 -4.59
C LYS A 26 -6.57 7.71 -4.42
N VAL A 27 -5.81 6.73 -3.96
CA VAL A 27 -6.28 5.36 -3.68
C VAL A 27 -5.87 4.96 -2.27
N VAL A 28 -6.82 4.40 -1.51
CA VAL A 28 -6.54 3.76 -0.22
C VAL A 28 -6.62 2.25 -0.40
N VAL A 29 -5.49 1.58 -0.25
CA VAL A 29 -5.33 0.14 -0.46
C VAL A 29 -5.18 -0.56 0.89
N PRO A 30 -6.11 -1.43 1.29
CA PRO A 30 -5.99 -2.19 2.51
C PRO A 30 -5.09 -3.41 2.29
N VAL A 31 -4.08 -3.57 3.15
CA VAL A 31 -3.09 -4.65 3.05
C VAL A 31 -2.85 -5.31 4.40
N THR A 32 -2.22 -6.48 4.41
CA THR A 32 -1.63 -7.07 5.61
C THR A 32 -0.17 -6.66 5.70
N SER A 33 0.23 -6.14 6.86
CA SER A 33 1.63 -5.92 7.22
C SER A 33 2.04 -6.86 8.34
N LEU A 34 3.24 -7.44 8.25
CA LEU A 34 3.81 -8.26 9.31
C LEU A 34 5.10 -7.64 9.81
N CYS A 35 5.24 -7.52 11.14
CA CYS A 35 6.31 -6.77 11.77
C CYS A 35 7.65 -7.55 11.75
N PRO A 36 8.71 -7.03 11.10
CA PRO A 36 10.03 -7.66 11.10
C PRO A 36 10.62 -7.79 12.51
N CYS A 37 10.39 -6.77 13.36
CA CYS A 37 10.87 -6.76 14.75
C CYS A 37 10.32 -7.96 15.51
N SER A 38 9.00 -8.15 15.50
CA SER A 38 8.34 -9.23 16.22
C SER A 38 8.82 -10.61 15.78
N LYS A 39 8.98 -10.81 14.46
CA LYS A 39 9.55 -12.05 13.89
C LYS A 39 10.98 -12.31 14.39
N SER A 40 11.81 -11.27 14.48
CA SER A 40 13.22 -11.41 14.84
C SER A 40 13.47 -11.76 16.31
N ILE A 41 12.57 -11.34 17.21
CA ILE A 41 12.74 -11.50 18.67
C ILE A 41 11.94 -12.65 19.27
N SER A 42 10.99 -13.22 18.53
CA SER A 42 10.09 -14.28 19.02
C SER A 42 10.55 -15.65 18.52
N GLU A 43 10.51 -16.68 19.36
CA GLU A 43 10.85 -18.05 18.95
C GLU A 43 9.85 -18.62 17.92
N TYR A 44 8.60 -18.15 17.95
CA TYR A 44 7.55 -18.54 17.03
C TYR A 44 6.54 -17.40 16.83
N GLY A 45 5.97 -17.34 15.63
CA GLY A 45 5.00 -16.32 15.26
C GLY A 45 5.60 -14.93 15.10
N ALA A 46 4.75 -14.00 14.67
CA ALA A 46 5.04 -12.58 14.57
C ALA A 46 3.69 -11.85 14.53
N HIS A 47 3.58 -10.70 15.19
CA HIS A 47 2.34 -9.93 15.07
C HIS A 47 2.20 -9.34 13.66
N ASN A 48 0.96 -9.29 13.21
CA ASN A 48 0.55 -8.70 11.97
C ASN A 48 -0.77 -7.95 12.17
N GLN A 49 -1.04 -7.03 11.26
CA GLN A 49 -2.20 -6.16 11.34
C GLN A 49 -2.68 -5.76 9.95
N ARG A 50 -3.88 -5.20 9.92
CA ARG A 50 -4.35 -4.46 8.76
C ARG A 50 -3.63 -3.13 8.71
N SER A 51 -3.26 -2.72 7.52
CA SER A 51 -2.71 -1.40 7.25
C SER A 51 -3.44 -0.77 6.07
N HIS A 52 -3.50 0.55 6.07
CA HIS A 52 -3.93 1.32 4.92
C HIS A 52 -2.71 1.99 4.29
N VAL A 53 -2.48 1.68 3.02
CA VAL A 53 -1.52 2.42 2.21
C VAL A 53 -2.31 3.37 1.34
N THR A 54 -2.12 4.66 1.57
CA THR A 54 -2.76 5.73 0.82
C THR A 54 -1.77 6.30 -0.17
N VAL A 55 -2.08 6.22 -1.46
CA VAL A 55 -1.25 6.77 -2.53
C VAL A 55 -2.04 7.84 -3.24
N THR A 56 -1.53 9.06 -3.23
CA THR A 56 -2.00 10.16 -4.07
C THR A 56 -0.94 10.43 -5.13
N VAL A 57 -1.29 10.33 -6.41
CA VAL A 57 -0.39 10.59 -7.53
C VAL A 57 -0.94 11.71 -8.39
N THR A 58 -0.07 12.65 -8.76
CA THR A 58 -0.34 13.65 -9.80
C THR A 58 0.24 13.13 -11.10
N THR A 59 -0.57 13.09 -12.16
CA THR A 59 -0.23 12.39 -13.40
C THR A 59 -0.15 13.33 -14.60
N SER A 60 0.87 13.16 -15.44
CA SER A 60 1.02 13.86 -16.72
C SER A 60 0.37 13.15 -17.91
N ASP A 61 0.03 11.87 -17.75
CA ASP A 61 -0.65 11.03 -18.74
C ASP A 61 -1.60 10.06 -18.03
N PHE A 62 -2.36 9.29 -18.79
CA PHE A 62 -3.33 8.33 -18.29
C PHE A 62 -2.65 7.20 -17.48
N VAL A 63 -3.21 6.95 -16.28
CA VAL A 63 -2.83 5.87 -15.36
C VAL A 63 -4.11 5.17 -14.90
N TRP A 64 -4.16 3.85 -15.02
CA TRP A 64 -5.26 3.07 -14.46
C TRP A 64 -5.18 3.05 -12.92
N ILE A 65 -6.34 3.10 -12.27
CA ILE A 65 -6.41 2.99 -10.80
C ILE A 65 -5.82 1.65 -10.35
N GLU A 66 -6.08 0.59 -11.11
CA GLU A 66 -5.59 -0.77 -10.89
C GLU A 66 -4.07 -0.85 -10.93
N GLU A 67 -3.38 -0.02 -11.74
CA GLU A 67 -1.92 0.01 -11.75
C GLU A 67 -1.35 0.48 -10.41
N ILE A 68 -2.02 1.44 -9.75
CA ILE A 68 -1.64 1.95 -8.43
C ILE A 68 -1.91 0.89 -7.36
N ILE A 69 -3.08 0.23 -7.42
CA ILE A 69 -3.46 -0.85 -6.51
C ILE A 69 -2.45 -1.99 -6.60
N ASP A 70 -2.16 -2.47 -7.81
CA ASP A 70 -1.22 -3.54 -8.08
C ASP A 70 0.18 -3.24 -7.54
N LEU A 71 0.64 -1.99 -7.72
CA LEU A 71 1.94 -1.54 -7.24
C LEU A 71 2.02 -1.64 -5.72
N VAL A 72 1.00 -1.14 -5.02
CA VAL A 72 0.95 -1.19 -3.56
C VAL A 72 0.84 -2.62 -3.04
N GLU A 73 -0.03 -3.44 -3.62
CA GLU A 73 -0.23 -4.83 -3.20
C GLU A 73 1.01 -5.70 -3.40
N LYS A 74 1.80 -5.45 -4.45
CA LYS A 74 3.09 -6.12 -4.69
C LYS A 74 4.15 -5.76 -3.66
N GLU A 75 4.08 -4.57 -3.09
CA GLU A 75 5.03 -4.12 -2.06
C GLU A 75 4.56 -4.39 -0.64
N ALA A 76 3.34 -4.87 -0.42
CA ALA A 76 2.89 -5.26 0.91
C ALA A 76 3.51 -6.57 1.41
N SER A 77 3.46 -6.83 2.72
CA SER A 77 3.82 -8.17 3.23
C SER A 77 2.90 -9.24 2.64
N CYS A 78 1.61 -8.95 2.55
CA CYS A 78 0.67 -9.69 1.71
C CYS A 78 -0.54 -8.79 1.38
N GLN A 79 -1.08 -8.94 0.17
CA GLN A 79 -2.35 -8.36 -0.22
C GLN A 79 -3.53 -9.04 0.49
N LEU A 80 -4.70 -8.39 0.48
CA LEU A 80 -5.93 -8.97 1.02
C LEU A 80 -6.70 -9.76 -0.03
N TYR A 81 -7.46 -10.74 0.43
CA TYR A 81 -8.42 -11.49 -0.38
C TYR A 81 -9.74 -11.56 0.39
N GLY A 82 -10.85 -11.26 -0.28
CA GLY A 82 -12.17 -11.30 0.35
C GLY A 82 -12.63 -12.70 0.78
N LEU A 83 -12.16 -13.75 0.07
CA LEU A 83 -12.46 -15.14 0.39
C LEU A 83 -11.23 -16.03 0.20
N LEU A 84 -10.85 -16.73 1.27
CA LEU A 84 -9.74 -17.68 1.29
C LEU A 84 -10.26 -19.09 1.61
N LYS A 85 -9.76 -20.11 0.90
CA LYS A 85 -9.86 -21.51 1.34
C LYS A 85 -8.66 -21.87 2.18
N ARG A 86 -8.69 -23.01 2.88
CA ARG A 86 -7.58 -23.45 3.75
C ARG A 86 -6.19 -23.44 3.07
N PRO A 87 -6.03 -23.91 1.81
CA PRO A 87 -4.73 -23.81 1.14
C PRO A 87 -4.31 -22.37 0.85
N ASP A 88 -5.26 -21.48 0.56
CA ASP A 88 -5.00 -20.07 0.30
C ASP A 88 -4.60 -19.34 1.60
N GLU A 89 -5.30 -19.62 2.70
CA GLU A 89 -5.00 -19.09 4.05
C GLU A 89 -3.59 -19.50 4.51
N LYS A 90 -3.19 -20.76 4.26
CA LYS A 90 -1.82 -21.22 4.49
C LYS A 90 -0.82 -20.36 3.71
N TYR A 91 -1.07 -20.17 2.42
CA TYR A 91 -0.19 -19.41 1.54
C TYR A 91 -0.02 -17.96 2.01
N VAL A 92 -1.11 -17.22 2.24
CA VAL A 92 -1.01 -15.80 2.64
C VAL A 92 -0.32 -15.63 3.98
N THR A 93 -0.51 -16.57 4.91
CA THR A 93 0.14 -16.56 6.22
C THR A 93 1.65 -16.73 6.09
N GLU A 94 2.09 -17.74 5.34
CA GLU A 94 3.51 -18.02 5.10
C GLU A 94 4.15 -16.89 4.29
N HIS A 95 3.45 -16.40 3.25
CA HIS A 95 3.93 -15.32 2.40
C HIS A 95 4.16 -14.01 3.18
N ALA A 96 3.20 -13.60 4.02
CA ALA A 96 3.38 -12.43 4.88
C ALA A 96 4.51 -12.63 5.89
N TYR A 97 4.64 -13.85 6.44
CA TYR A 97 5.71 -14.17 7.38
C TYR A 97 7.09 -14.06 6.74
N ASP A 98 7.23 -14.49 5.48
CA ASP A 98 8.50 -14.45 4.75
C ASP A 98 8.84 -13.07 4.18
N ASN A 99 7.85 -12.17 4.05
CA ASN A 99 8.01 -10.81 3.53
C ASN A 99 7.61 -9.73 4.57
N PRO A 100 8.20 -9.73 5.78
CA PRO A 100 7.85 -8.75 6.79
C PRO A 100 8.34 -7.36 6.38
N LYS A 101 7.55 -6.31 6.63
CA LYS A 101 7.92 -4.91 6.34
C LYS A 101 7.48 -3.98 7.46
N PHE A 102 8.34 -3.02 7.82
CA PHE A 102 7.93 -1.90 8.67
C PHE A 102 7.07 -0.90 7.87
N VAL A 103 6.42 0.01 8.59
CA VAL A 103 5.64 1.09 7.98
C VAL A 103 6.51 1.99 7.09
N GLU A 104 7.77 2.21 7.49
CA GLU A 104 8.74 2.98 6.71
C GLU A 104 9.23 2.25 5.46
N ASP A 105 9.35 0.91 5.52
CA ASP A 105 9.74 0.11 4.36
C ASP A 105 8.64 0.14 3.29
N MET A 106 7.38 0.04 3.73
CA MET A 106 6.22 0.15 2.84
C MET A 106 6.24 1.43 2.01
N VAL A 107 6.38 2.59 2.66
CA VAL A 107 6.38 3.88 1.94
C VAL A 107 7.61 4.04 1.06
N ARG A 108 8.77 3.53 1.45
CA ARG A 108 10.01 3.59 0.64
C ARG A 108 9.89 2.76 -0.62
N ASP A 109 9.40 1.53 -0.51
CA ASP A 109 9.31 0.63 -1.65
C ASP A 109 8.28 1.10 -2.68
N VAL A 110 7.10 1.55 -2.20
CA VAL A 110 6.09 2.16 -3.05
C VAL A 110 6.62 3.44 -3.72
N ALA A 111 7.25 4.34 -2.96
CA ALA A 111 7.86 5.54 -3.53
C ALA A 111 8.97 5.22 -4.56
N GLY A 112 9.75 4.16 -4.33
CA GLY A 112 10.74 3.65 -5.29
C GLY A 112 10.10 3.31 -6.63
N ARG A 113 9.00 2.55 -6.62
CA ARG A 113 8.24 2.21 -7.84
C ARG A 113 7.64 3.42 -8.53
N LEU A 114 7.08 4.37 -7.77
CA LEU A 114 6.50 5.59 -8.34
C LEU A 114 7.55 6.47 -9.02
N ASN A 115 8.80 6.46 -8.53
CA ASN A 115 9.90 7.19 -9.18
C ASN A 115 10.31 6.63 -10.54
N ASP A 116 10.04 5.34 -10.80
CA ASP A 116 10.34 4.69 -12.08
C ASP A 116 9.27 4.98 -13.15
N ASP A 117 8.07 5.43 -12.76
CA ASP A 117 6.98 5.76 -13.68
C ASP A 117 7.01 7.23 -14.12
N LYS A 118 7.36 7.45 -15.39
CA LYS A 118 7.48 8.80 -15.98
C LYS A 118 6.16 9.56 -16.09
N ARG A 119 5.01 8.88 -15.97
CA ARG A 119 3.68 9.51 -15.98
C ARG A 119 3.38 10.17 -14.63
N ILE A 120 4.08 9.79 -13.57
CA ILE A 120 3.87 10.28 -12.21
C ILE A 120 4.82 11.44 -11.96
N ILE A 121 4.26 12.65 -11.95
CA ILE A 121 5.05 13.88 -11.79
C ILE A 121 5.16 14.30 -10.33
N GLY A 122 4.20 13.92 -9.50
CA GLY A 122 4.24 14.14 -8.05
C GLY A 122 3.47 13.03 -7.33
N TYR A 123 3.79 12.80 -6.06
CA TYR A 123 3.06 11.83 -5.25
C TYR A 123 3.18 12.09 -3.75
N THR A 124 2.20 11.58 -3.00
CA THR A 124 2.24 11.39 -1.55
C THR A 124 1.89 9.93 -1.27
N VAL A 125 2.79 9.23 -0.56
CA VAL A 125 2.60 7.84 -0.12
C VAL A 125 2.56 7.82 1.38
N GLU A 126 1.46 7.32 1.94
CA GLU A 126 1.24 7.19 3.37
C GLU A 126 1.01 5.72 3.69
N SER A 127 1.57 5.23 4.79
CA SER A 127 1.23 3.92 5.34
C SER A 127 0.82 4.11 6.79
N GLU A 128 -0.35 3.60 7.15
CA GLU A 128 -0.86 3.57 8.52
C GLU A 128 -1.12 2.13 8.93
N ASN A 129 -0.43 1.67 9.96
CA ASN A 129 -0.60 0.35 10.54
C ASN A 129 -1.48 0.45 11.78
N PHE A 130 -2.63 -0.24 11.77
CA PHE A 130 -3.51 -0.33 12.93
C PHE A 130 -2.97 -1.39 13.88
N GLU A 131 -2.00 -1.00 14.71
CA GLU A 131 -1.20 -1.93 15.51
C GLU A 131 -2.05 -2.93 16.31
N SER A 132 -1.78 -4.23 16.12
CA SER A 132 -2.56 -5.29 16.77
C SER A 132 -2.30 -5.41 18.28
N ILE A 133 -1.18 -4.85 18.76
CA ILE A 133 -0.69 -4.95 20.15
C ILE A 133 -0.69 -3.59 20.87
N HIS A 134 -1.10 -2.52 20.20
CA HIS A 134 -1.15 -1.16 20.74
C HIS A 134 -2.48 -0.50 20.38
N ASN A 135 -2.88 0.52 21.13
CA ASN A 135 -4.12 1.26 20.86
C ASN A 135 -3.85 2.62 20.17
N HIS A 136 -2.90 2.62 19.24
CA HIS A 136 -2.53 3.74 18.37
C HIS A 136 -1.96 3.20 17.07
N SER A 137 -1.97 4.01 16.02
CA SER A 137 -1.39 3.63 14.73
C SER A 137 0.10 3.97 14.66
N ALA A 138 0.87 3.13 13.98
CA ALA A 138 2.18 3.52 13.45
C ALA A 138 2.00 4.13 12.06
N TYR A 139 2.73 5.20 11.74
CA TYR A 139 2.53 5.97 10.52
C TYR A 139 3.85 6.44 9.90
N ALA A 140 3.94 6.35 8.58
CA ALA A 140 5.02 6.95 7.80
C ALA A 140 4.46 7.59 6.52
N LEU A 141 5.17 8.61 6.02
CA LEU A 141 4.83 9.32 4.79
C LEU A 141 6.09 9.66 4.00
N ILE A 142 6.03 9.52 2.68
CA ILE A 142 6.98 10.10 1.73
C ILE A 142 6.21 10.94 0.73
N GLU A 143 6.71 12.14 0.45
CA GLU A 143 6.17 13.04 -0.56
C GLU A 143 7.25 13.45 -1.56
N LYS A 144 6.84 13.57 -2.81
CA LYS A 144 7.60 14.17 -3.90
C LYS A 144 6.69 15.14 -4.63
N THR A 145 7.03 16.42 -4.62
CA THR A 145 6.31 17.45 -5.37
C THR A 145 6.60 17.35 -6.86
N ALA A 146 5.60 17.68 -7.69
CA ALA A 146 5.85 17.97 -9.09
C ALA A 146 6.69 19.24 -9.21
N ASP A 147 7.73 19.18 -10.05
CA ASP A 147 8.59 20.33 -10.38
C ASP A 147 7.81 21.39 -11.19
#